data_AF-A0A7K2M9X6-F1
#
_entry.id   AF-A0A7K2M9X6-F1
#
_cell.length_a   1.000
_cell.length_b   1.000
_cell.length_c   1.000
_cell.angle_alpha   90.00
_cell.angle_beta   90.00
_cell.angle_gamma   90.00
#
_symmetry.space_group_name_H-M   'P 1'
#
loop_
_entity.id
_entity.type
_entity.pdbx_description
1 polymer ?
#
loop_
_entity_poly.entity_id
_entity_poly.type
_entity_poly.pdbx_seq_one_letter_code
_entity_poly.pdbx_strand_id
1 'polypeptide(L)'
;GMRFAVSEDSQNAAQPRGTADFAAICGSTPARHGQKRVALVLDFGTKADAPAGETPPAARTACARVPSDATTAEALAAVAKPLRYDANALLCAIAGYPAKGCGEQVSGKGAGEGSGKGSDAGAESPGAGTGTSEKKDGGPSVGLVAGGAVVVVLAGAAVWQARRRRNA
;
A
#
# COMPACT_ATOMS: atom_id res chain seq x y z
N GLY A 1 16.22 4.54 -5.33
CA GLY A 1 15.93 5.16 -4.01
C GLY A 1 14.43 5.17 -3.78
N MET A 2 13.98 5.60 -2.61
CA MET A 2 12.57 5.71 -2.24
C MET A 2 12.21 7.18 -2.08
N ARG A 3 11.12 7.62 -2.71
CA ARG A 3 10.58 8.97 -2.54
C ARG A 3 9.11 8.93 -2.16
N PHE A 4 8.74 9.70 -1.14
CA PHE A 4 7.35 10.05 -0.90
C PHE A 4 6.94 11.22 -1.81
N ALA A 5 5.85 11.04 -2.56
CA ALA A 5 5.26 12.04 -3.43
C ALA A 5 3.78 11.72 -3.66
N VAL A 6 2.98 12.75 -3.91
CA VAL A 6 1.62 12.56 -4.46
C VAL A 6 1.74 12.58 -5.98
N SER A 7 1.17 11.57 -6.65
CA SER A 7 1.18 11.47 -8.11
C SER A 7 -0.21 11.16 -8.63
N GLU A 8 -0.59 11.80 -9.73
CA GLU A 8 -1.82 11.48 -10.46
C GLU A 8 -1.67 10.19 -11.28
N ASP A 9 -0.43 9.83 -11.64
CA ASP A 9 -0.10 8.63 -12.41
C ASP A 9 1.18 7.95 -11.87
N SER A 10 1.10 6.66 -11.64
CA SER A 10 2.22 5.83 -11.20
C SER A 10 3.35 5.71 -12.22
N GLN A 11 3.06 5.83 -13.52
CA GLN A 11 4.09 5.72 -14.58
C GLN A 11 5.03 6.93 -14.59
N ASN A 12 4.60 8.06 -14.04
CA ASN A 12 5.35 9.30 -13.98
C ASN A 12 5.76 9.66 -12.54
N ALA A 13 5.94 8.66 -11.68
CA ALA A 13 6.28 8.86 -10.28
C ALA A 13 7.59 9.65 -10.10
N ALA A 14 7.54 10.65 -9.21
CA ALA A 14 8.69 11.50 -8.92
C ALA A 14 9.87 10.68 -8.38
N GLN A 15 11.05 10.86 -8.95
CA GLN A 15 12.27 10.20 -8.49
C GLN A 15 12.83 10.87 -7.22
N PRO A 16 13.54 10.10 -6.36
CA PRO A 16 14.25 10.64 -5.20
C PRO A 16 15.22 11.73 -5.61
N ARG A 17 15.22 12.84 -4.88
CA ARG A 17 16.16 13.95 -5.08
C ARG A 17 17.52 13.62 -4.49
N GLY A 18 18.54 14.25 -5.05
CA GLY A 18 19.94 14.09 -4.65
C GLY A 18 20.78 13.43 -5.75
N THR A 19 22.10 13.54 -5.61
CA THR A 19 23.08 13.09 -6.62
C THR A 19 24.04 12.01 -6.10
N ALA A 20 23.85 11.56 -4.86
CA ALA A 20 24.74 10.58 -4.24
C ALA A 20 24.64 9.22 -4.94
N ASP A 21 25.79 8.71 -5.40
CA ASP A 21 25.91 7.41 -6.02
C ASP A 21 26.25 6.30 -5.01
N PHE A 22 26.43 5.07 -5.50
CA PHE A 22 26.77 3.94 -4.65
C PHE A 22 28.10 4.13 -3.91
N ALA A 23 29.12 4.70 -4.57
CA ALA A 23 30.43 4.89 -3.95
C ALA A 23 30.35 5.90 -2.81
N ALA A 24 29.61 6.98 -2.98
CA ALA A 24 29.34 7.96 -1.95
C ALA A 24 28.60 7.37 -0.74
N ILE A 25 27.59 6.52 -0.98
CA ILE A 25 26.72 5.98 0.08
C ILE A 25 27.32 4.77 0.79
N CYS A 26 27.92 3.84 0.03
CA CYS A 26 28.34 2.52 0.50
C CYS A 26 29.85 2.30 0.43
N GLY A 27 30.66 3.25 -0.06
CA GLY A 27 32.09 3.08 -0.28
C GLY A 27 32.87 2.69 0.97
N SER A 28 32.49 3.22 2.13
CA SER A 28 33.09 2.90 3.43
C SER A 28 32.56 1.61 4.07
N THR A 29 31.53 0.98 3.50
CA THR A 29 30.94 -0.26 4.02
C THR A 29 31.68 -1.46 3.45
N PRO A 30 32.38 -2.28 4.25
CA PRO A 30 33.10 -3.44 3.74
C PRO A 30 32.16 -4.50 3.16
N ALA A 31 32.62 -5.16 2.09
CA ALA A 31 31.96 -6.35 1.56
C ALA A 31 32.06 -7.51 2.55
N ARG A 32 31.06 -8.38 2.57
CA ARG A 32 31.05 -9.62 3.36
C ARG A 32 30.50 -10.75 2.51
N HIS A 33 31.09 -11.94 2.67
CA HIS A 33 30.62 -13.13 1.97
C HIS A 33 29.14 -13.40 2.27
N GLY A 34 28.37 -13.80 1.24
CA GLY A 34 26.94 -14.06 1.34
C GLY A 34 26.06 -12.81 1.54
N GLN A 35 26.62 -11.60 1.44
CA GLN A 35 25.88 -10.35 1.60
C GLN A 35 26.13 -9.40 0.43
N LYS A 36 25.09 -8.63 0.10
CA LYS A 36 25.17 -7.49 -0.82
C LYS A 36 25.04 -6.17 -0.06
N ARG A 37 25.51 -5.10 -0.70
CA ARG A 37 25.32 -3.71 -0.25
C ARG A 37 24.29 -3.06 -1.14
N VAL A 38 23.34 -2.34 -0.55
CA VAL A 38 22.29 -1.60 -1.25
C VAL A 38 22.36 -0.15 -0.79
N ALA A 39 22.68 0.75 -1.71
CA ALA A 39 22.67 2.18 -1.47
C ALA A 39 21.24 2.72 -1.61
N LEU A 40 20.71 3.29 -0.53
CA LEU A 40 19.35 3.81 -0.46
C LEU A 40 19.39 5.32 -0.28
N VAL A 41 18.75 6.04 -1.21
CA VAL A 41 18.32 7.43 -1.01
C VAL A 41 16.90 7.37 -0.46
N LEU A 42 16.67 7.98 0.70
CA LEU A 42 15.38 8.12 1.34
C LEU A 42 14.98 9.59 1.27
N ASP A 43 14.07 9.89 0.34
CA ASP A 43 13.52 11.22 0.12
C ASP A 43 12.09 11.27 0.66
N PHE A 44 11.88 11.95 1.78
CA PHE A 44 10.55 12.04 2.39
C PHE A 44 9.61 13.04 1.69
N GLY A 45 10.00 13.54 0.52
CA GLY A 45 9.18 14.41 -0.30
C GLY A 45 9.27 15.87 0.10
N THR A 46 8.38 16.68 -0.48
CA THR A 46 8.32 18.12 -0.20
C THR A 46 7.15 18.42 0.73
N LYS A 47 7.12 19.65 1.25
CA LYS A 47 5.95 20.13 2.00
C LYS A 47 4.67 20.16 1.15
N ALA A 48 4.79 20.26 -0.18
CA ALA A 48 3.65 20.22 -1.09
C ALA A 48 3.02 18.81 -1.19
N ASP A 49 3.84 17.77 -1.02
CA ASP A 49 3.38 16.38 -1.02
C ASP A 49 2.90 15.92 0.37
N ALA A 50 3.31 16.62 1.43
CA ALA A 50 3.10 16.19 2.80
C ALA A 50 1.62 16.15 3.20
N PRO A 51 1.18 15.13 3.98
CA PRO A 51 -0.13 15.17 4.61
C PRO A 51 -0.33 16.45 5.43
N ALA A 52 -1.59 16.88 5.54
CA ALA A 52 -1.93 18.09 6.26
C ALA A 52 -1.42 18.06 7.71
N GLY A 53 -0.66 19.09 8.09
CA GLY A 53 -0.08 19.21 9.44
C GLY A 53 1.22 18.41 9.65
N GLU A 54 1.69 17.66 8.66
CA GLU A 54 2.98 16.97 8.73
C GLU A 54 4.08 17.79 8.06
N THR A 55 5.32 17.58 8.51
CA THR A 55 6.51 18.14 7.88
C THR A 55 7.45 16.98 7.51
N PRO A 56 7.83 16.83 6.22
CA PRO A 56 8.75 15.79 5.82
C PRO A 56 10.07 15.86 6.59
N PRO A 57 10.59 14.72 7.08
CA PRO A 57 11.97 14.65 7.54
C PRO A 57 12.96 15.03 6.44
N ALA A 58 14.17 15.42 6.84
CA ALA A 58 15.24 15.67 5.88
C ALA A 58 15.55 14.40 5.07
N ALA A 59 15.75 14.57 3.76
CA ALA A 59 16.22 13.49 2.91
C ALA A 59 17.60 13.01 3.40
N ARG A 60 17.82 11.69 3.34
CA ARG A 60 19.07 11.07 3.81
C ARG A 60 19.42 9.85 3.00
N THR A 61 20.69 9.46 3.05
CA THR A 61 21.19 8.23 2.44
C THR A 61 21.50 7.19 3.50
N ALA A 62 21.43 5.91 3.13
CA ALA A 62 21.85 4.81 3.98
C ALA A 62 22.41 3.65 3.14
N CYS A 63 23.43 2.98 3.65
CA CYS A 63 23.93 1.73 3.08
C CYS A 63 23.38 0.54 3.87
N ALA A 64 22.52 -0.26 3.24
CA ALA A 64 22.08 -1.53 3.81
C ALA A 64 23.05 -2.64 3.40
N ARG A 65 23.54 -3.42 4.36
CA ARG A 65 24.27 -4.66 4.08
C ARG A 65 23.40 -5.83 4.52
N VAL A 66 22.96 -6.63 3.56
CA VAL A 66 21.90 -7.63 3.71
C VAL A 66 22.28 -8.94 2.99
N PRO A 67 21.64 -10.08 3.30
CA PRO A 67 21.83 -11.33 2.55
C PRO A 67 21.73 -11.12 1.04
N SER A 68 22.49 -11.89 0.25
CA SER A 68 22.54 -11.75 -1.21
C SER A 68 21.17 -11.90 -1.89
N ASP A 69 20.29 -12.71 -1.32
CA ASP A 69 18.90 -12.97 -1.76
C ASP A 69 17.86 -12.00 -1.16
N ALA A 70 18.27 -11.08 -0.27
CA ALA A 70 17.35 -10.14 0.37
C ALA A 70 16.64 -9.21 -0.63
N THR A 71 15.37 -8.96 -0.38
CA THR A 71 14.50 -8.05 -1.12
C THR A 71 14.82 -6.58 -0.83
N THR A 72 14.29 -5.68 -1.66
CA THR A 72 14.36 -4.23 -1.40
C THR A 72 13.68 -3.85 -0.09
N ALA A 73 12.57 -4.52 0.27
CA ALA A 73 11.86 -4.31 1.52
C ALA A 73 12.74 -4.66 2.73
N GLU A 74 13.48 -5.76 2.68
CA GLU A 74 14.42 -6.16 3.73
C GLU A 74 15.63 -5.21 3.82
N ALA A 75 16.16 -4.76 2.67
CA ALA A 75 17.22 -3.75 2.63
C ALA A 75 16.76 -2.43 3.27
N LEU A 76 15.54 -2.00 2.99
CA LEU A 76 14.95 -0.80 3.59
C LEU A 76 14.70 -0.99 5.09
N ALA A 77 14.14 -2.14 5.50
CA ALA A 77 13.89 -2.47 6.90
C ALA A 77 15.20 -2.54 7.72
N ALA A 78 16.32 -2.87 7.10
CA ALA A 78 17.62 -2.88 7.79
C ALA A 78 18.09 -1.47 8.21
N VAL A 79 17.60 -0.40 7.57
CA VAL A 79 18.15 0.96 7.74
C VAL A 79 17.12 2.08 7.96
N ALA A 80 15.82 1.76 7.91
CA ALA A 80 14.76 2.78 7.91
C ALA A 80 13.48 2.35 8.66
N LYS A 81 13.62 1.56 9.73
CA LYS A 81 12.51 1.23 10.62
C LYS A 81 11.98 2.46 11.39
N PRO A 82 10.70 2.46 11.79
CA PRO A 82 9.69 1.44 11.48
C PRO A 82 9.18 1.55 10.03
N LEU A 83 8.78 0.41 9.46
CA LEU A 83 8.02 0.37 8.21
C LEU A 83 6.56 0.07 8.55
N ARG A 84 5.63 0.80 7.94
CA ARG A 84 4.18 0.52 8.04
C ARG A 84 3.66 0.04 6.70
N TYR A 85 2.95 -1.08 6.72
CA TYR A 85 2.28 -1.62 5.55
C TYR A 85 0.77 -1.69 5.80
N ASP A 86 -0.03 -1.59 4.75
CA ASP A 86 -1.47 -1.85 4.82
C ASP A 86 -1.78 -3.34 4.57
N ALA A 87 -3.06 -3.69 4.57
CA ALA A 87 -3.54 -5.05 4.31
C ALA A 87 -3.24 -5.56 2.88
N ASN A 88 -2.92 -4.66 1.95
CA ASN A 88 -2.57 -4.98 0.56
C ASN A 88 -1.04 -5.03 0.33
N ALA A 89 -0.26 -4.99 1.41
CA ALA A 89 1.21 -4.94 1.39
C ALA A 89 1.78 -3.69 0.71
N LEU A 90 1.03 -2.59 0.65
CA LEU A 90 1.55 -1.28 0.25
C LEU A 90 2.39 -0.69 1.39
N LEU A 91 3.58 -0.20 1.06
CA LEU A 91 4.45 0.49 2.01
C LEU A 91 3.92 1.90 2.26
N CYS A 92 3.25 2.09 3.40
CA CYS A 92 2.60 3.34 3.78
C CYS A 92 3.54 4.33 4.47
N ALA A 93 4.54 3.85 5.19
CA ALA A 93 5.46 4.72 5.93
C ALA A 93 6.86 4.13 6.05
N ILE A 94 7.86 5.00 5.99
CA ILE A 94 9.28 4.71 6.22
C ILE A 94 9.73 5.59 7.38
N ALA A 95 10.39 5.00 8.39
CA ALA A 95 10.85 5.72 9.57
C ALA A 95 9.74 6.57 10.24
N GLY A 96 8.50 6.08 10.20
CA GLY A 96 7.33 6.76 10.76
C GLY A 96 6.71 7.87 9.90
N TYR A 97 7.21 8.11 8.68
CA TYR A 97 6.65 9.12 7.77
C TYR A 97 6.12 8.52 6.45
N PRO A 98 4.95 8.97 5.96
CA PRO A 98 3.98 9.80 6.68
C PRO A 98 3.38 9.06 7.88
N ALA A 99 2.99 9.82 8.92
CA ALA A 99 2.44 9.24 10.13
C ALA A 99 1.09 8.56 9.88
N LYS A 100 0.31 9.10 8.93
CA LYS A 100 -1.00 8.59 8.51
C LYS A 100 -1.11 8.53 6.99
N GLY A 101 -2.16 7.87 6.50
CA GLY A 101 -2.39 7.67 5.07
C GLY A 101 -1.72 6.42 4.51
N CYS A 102 -2.13 5.95 3.33
CA CYS A 102 -1.49 4.87 2.59
C CYS A 102 -1.88 4.86 1.10
N GLY A 103 -1.73 6.00 0.41
CA GLY A 103 -2.01 6.08 -1.03
C GLY A 103 -3.49 6.25 -1.35
N GLU A 104 -4.22 6.95 -0.48
CA GLU A 104 -5.60 7.37 -0.74
C GLU A 104 -5.68 8.13 -2.07
N GLN A 105 -6.71 7.81 -2.86
CA GLN A 105 -6.92 8.46 -4.14
C GLN A 105 -7.28 9.94 -3.92
N VAL A 106 -6.50 10.84 -4.48
CA VAL A 106 -6.86 12.26 -4.54
C VAL A 106 -8.01 12.41 -5.52
N SER A 107 -9.21 12.70 -5.02
CA SER A 107 -10.33 13.06 -5.89
C SER A 107 -9.98 14.39 -6.54
N GLY A 108 -9.81 14.42 -7.86
CA GLY A 108 -9.70 15.67 -8.61
C GLY A 108 -10.94 16.53 -8.34
N LYS A 109 -10.82 17.52 -7.45
CA LYS A 109 -11.94 18.34 -7.04
C LYS A 109 -12.05 19.54 -7.99
N GLY A 110 -13.01 19.47 -8.90
CA GLY A 110 -13.71 20.67 -9.36
C GLY A 110 -14.25 21.42 -8.14
N ALA A 111 -14.19 22.75 -8.21
CA ALA A 111 -14.59 23.68 -7.16
C ALA A 111 -15.99 23.37 -6.59
N GLY A 112 -16.15 23.48 -5.26
CA GLY A 112 -17.44 23.36 -4.59
C GLY A 112 -17.35 23.27 -3.07
N GLU A 113 -17.26 24.45 -2.43
CA GLU A 113 -17.81 24.90 -1.14
C GLU A 113 -17.86 23.98 0.12
N GLY A 114 -17.45 24.59 1.25
CA GLY A 114 -18.38 24.74 2.38
C GLY A 114 -18.13 23.94 3.66
N SER A 115 -17.62 24.63 4.69
CA SER A 115 -17.34 24.16 6.04
C SER A 115 -18.52 23.58 6.84
N GLY A 116 -18.24 22.46 7.52
CA GLY A 116 -18.40 22.28 8.98
C GLY A 116 -19.81 22.04 9.56
N LYS A 117 -19.98 20.94 10.31
CA LYS A 117 -20.20 20.87 11.78
C LYS A 117 -20.50 19.40 12.18
N GLY A 118 -19.93 18.95 13.28
CA GLY A 118 -19.95 17.54 13.69
C GLY A 118 -21.25 17.05 14.33
N SER A 119 -21.34 15.72 14.42
CA SER A 119 -22.09 14.99 15.44
C SER A 119 -21.32 13.71 15.76
N ASP A 120 -21.01 13.56 17.04
CA ASP A 120 -20.48 12.35 17.66
C ASP A 120 -21.58 11.29 17.85
N ALA A 121 -21.15 10.06 18.11
CA ALA A 121 -21.89 8.85 18.50
C ALA A 121 -22.68 8.07 17.43
N GLY A 122 -22.18 6.88 17.09
CA GLY A 122 -22.95 5.82 16.46
C GLY A 122 -22.06 4.77 15.80
N ALA A 123 -22.06 3.56 16.33
CA ALA A 123 -21.29 2.43 15.87
C ALA A 123 -21.62 1.99 14.43
N GLU A 124 -20.66 1.26 13.87
CA GLU A 124 -20.75 0.36 12.71
C GLU A 124 -20.76 0.95 11.29
N SER A 125 -19.78 0.45 10.54
CA SER A 125 -19.64 0.52 9.09
C SER A 125 -20.93 0.06 8.40
N PRO A 126 -21.31 0.68 7.27
CA PRO A 126 -20.93 0.02 6.04
C PRO A 126 -20.40 0.98 4.96
N GLY A 127 -19.54 0.43 4.12
CA GLY A 127 -19.04 1.08 2.93
C GLY A 127 -20.14 1.50 1.96
N ALA A 128 -19.88 2.67 1.37
CA ALA A 128 -20.13 3.08 -0.01
C ALA A 128 -21.46 2.64 -0.63
N GLY A 129 -22.38 3.61 -0.69
CA GLY A 129 -23.49 3.58 -1.63
C GLY A 129 -23.06 3.96 -3.05
N THR A 130 -23.98 3.78 -3.98
CA THR A 130 -24.20 4.77 -5.04
C THR A 130 -25.67 4.71 -5.43
N GLY A 131 -26.34 5.86 -5.35
CA GLY A 131 -27.71 6.04 -5.79
C GLY A 131 -27.75 6.53 -7.23
N THR A 132 -28.67 5.97 -8.01
CA THR A 132 -29.40 6.68 -9.05
C THR A 132 -30.87 6.50 -8.72
N SER A 133 -31.53 7.62 -8.43
CA SER A 133 -32.98 7.69 -8.27
C SER A 133 -33.61 7.74 -9.66
N GLU A 134 -34.38 6.71 -10.03
CA GLU A 134 -35.79 6.86 -10.40
C GLU A 134 -36.46 5.49 -10.64
N LYS A 135 -37.58 5.30 -9.93
CA LYS A 135 -38.69 4.36 -10.15
C LYS A 135 -38.42 2.85 -9.96
N LYS A 136 -38.94 2.35 -8.83
CA LYS A 136 -39.66 1.08 -8.63
C LYS A 136 -39.16 -0.12 -9.45
N ASP A 137 -38.41 -1.02 -8.79
CA ASP A 137 -38.82 -2.42 -8.51
C ASP A 137 -37.58 -3.25 -8.10
N GLY A 138 -37.67 -3.93 -6.96
CA GLY A 138 -36.59 -4.74 -6.40
C GLY A 138 -36.35 -6.02 -7.22
N GLY A 139 -35.18 -6.12 -7.85
CA GLY A 139 -34.72 -7.31 -8.56
C GLY A 139 -33.67 -8.12 -7.77
N PRO A 140 -33.62 -9.46 -7.89
CA PRO A 140 -32.73 -10.29 -7.09
C PRO A 140 -31.27 -10.11 -7.52
N SER A 141 -30.39 -9.82 -6.57
CA SER A 141 -28.95 -9.69 -6.80
C SER A 141 -28.33 -10.98 -7.35
N VAL A 142 -28.13 -11.00 -8.66
CA VAL A 142 -27.59 -12.13 -9.46
C VAL A 142 -26.24 -12.63 -8.95
N GLY A 143 -25.44 -11.75 -8.33
CA GLY A 143 -24.13 -12.08 -7.75
C GLY A 143 -24.18 -13.06 -6.57
N LEU A 144 -25.23 -12.99 -5.73
CA LEU A 144 -25.40 -13.92 -4.60
C LEU A 144 -25.80 -15.32 -5.07
N VAL A 145 -26.63 -15.40 -6.11
CA VAL A 145 -27.09 -16.67 -6.69
C VAL A 145 -25.96 -17.37 -7.45
N ALA A 146 -25.23 -16.61 -8.29
CA ALA A 146 -24.10 -17.16 -9.03
C ALA A 146 -22.97 -17.62 -8.10
N GLY A 147 -22.64 -16.84 -7.06
CA GLY A 147 -21.64 -17.22 -6.06
C GLY A 147 -22.03 -18.46 -5.26
N GLY A 148 -23.29 -18.54 -4.81
CA GLY A 148 -23.79 -19.70 -4.05
C GLY A 148 -23.76 -21.00 -4.87
N ALA A 149 -24.15 -20.95 -6.14
CA ALA A 149 -24.16 -22.12 -7.02
C ALA A 149 -22.76 -22.73 -7.19
N VAL A 150 -21.73 -21.89 -7.32
CA VAL A 150 -20.33 -22.36 -7.45
C VAL A 150 -19.88 -23.10 -6.20
N VAL A 151 -20.17 -22.57 -5.01
CA VAL A 151 -19.79 -23.21 -3.73
C VAL A 151 -20.46 -24.57 -3.57
N VAL A 152 -21.75 -24.68 -3.90
CA VAL A 152 -22.50 -25.94 -3.83
C VAL A 152 -21.93 -26.99 -4.79
N VAL A 153 -21.58 -26.60 -6.02
CA VAL A 153 -20.98 -27.50 -7.00
C VAL A 153 -19.62 -28.03 -6.51
N LEU A 154 -18.77 -27.16 -5.98
CA LEU A 154 -17.46 -27.55 -5.45
C LEU A 154 -17.58 -28.48 -4.24
N ALA A 155 -18.51 -28.20 -3.32
CA ALA A 155 -18.78 -29.08 -2.18
C ALA A 155 -19.31 -30.46 -2.62
N GLY A 156 -20.23 -30.48 -3.60
CA GLY A 156 -20.74 -31.73 -4.18
C GLY A 156 -19.65 -32.56 -4.85
N ALA A 157 -18.77 -31.92 -5.63
CA ALA A 157 -17.64 -32.59 -6.28
C ALA A 157 -16.65 -33.19 -5.27
N ALA A 158 -16.36 -32.47 -4.17
CA ALA A 158 -15.50 -32.98 -3.11
C ALA A 158 -16.09 -34.21 -2.40
N VAL A 159 -17.40 -34.21 -2.12
CA VAL A 159 -18.09 -35.37 -1.51
C VAL A 159 -18.12 -36.57 -2.46
N TRP A 160 -18.39 -36.36 -3.75
CA TRP A 160 -18.36 -37.44 -4.74
C TRP A 160 -16.96 -38.04 -4.90
N GLN A 161 -15.93 -37.19 -4.96
CA GLN A 161 -14.55 -37.64 -5.07
C GLN A 161 -14.09 -38.39 -3.82
N ALA A 162 -14.53 -37.97 -2.63
CA ALA A 162 -14.27 -38.69 -1.38
C ALA A 162 -14.98 -40.05 -1.33
N ARG A 163 -16.22 -40.16 -1.82
CA ARG A 163 -16.94 -41.44 -1.91
C ARG A 163 -16.31 -42.39 -2.92
N ARG A 164 -15.88 -41.90 -4.09
CA ARG A 164 -15.20 -42.72 -5.10
C ARG A 164 -13.88 -43.29 -4.58
N ARG A 165 -13.14 -42.53 -3.77
CA ARG A 165 -11.89 -42.98 -3.14
C ARG A 165 -12.09 -43.96 -1.97
N ARG A 166 -13.30 -44.07 -1.42
CA ARG A 166 -13.62 -45.03 -0.34
C ARG A 166 -14.13 -46.37 -0.86
N ASN A 167 -14.49 -46.45 -2.14
CA ASN A 167 -14.99 -47.66 -2.80
C ASN A 167 -13.96 -48.27 -3.78
N ALA A 168 -12.71 -47.82 -3.71
CA ALA A 168 -11.53 -48.40 -4.36
C ALA A 168 -10.56 -48.83 -3.27
#